data_AF-A0A7T1IBH4-F1
#
_entry.id   AF-A0A7T1IBH4-F1
#
_cell.length_a   1.000
_cell.length_b   1.000
_cell.length_c   1.000
_cell.angle_alpha   90.00
_cell.angle_beta   90.00
_cell.angle_gamma   90.00
#
_symmetry.space_group_name_H-M   'P 1'
#
loop_
_entity.id
_entity.type
_entity.pdbx_description
1 polymer ?
#
loop_
_entity_poly.entity_id
_entity_poly.type
_entity_poly.pdbx_seq_one_letter_code
_entity_poly.pdbx_strand_id
1 'polypeptide(L)'
;MGLLLAMPLQAAPKDPPYPTLDELRELQLLTFTCGRENTAESCNKASAMADPLMDHPRLGANCKDAIWTIRERAKPAATNSYERRETINRAGQDLIPFCKLQNRTVVPSKKEEKPKEKKGFGLIQGS
;
A
#
# COMPACT_ATOMS: atom_id res chain seq x y z
N MET A 1 35.18 21.39 24.89
CA MET A 1 34.49 20.27 25.56
C MET A 1 33.14 20.09 24.87
N GLY A 2 32.94 18.98 24.15
CA GLY A 2 31.70 18.72 23.41
C GLY A 2 30.76 17.83 24.23
N LEU A 3 29.54 18.29 24.48
CA LEU A 3 28.48 17.47 25.08
C LEU A 3 27.94 16.51 24.02
N LEU A 4 28.19 15.21 24.20
CA LEU A 4 27.46 14.14 23.52
C LEU A 4 26.08 14.02 24.18
N LEU A 5 25.04 14.52 23.52
CA LEU A 5 23.65 14.28 23.91
C LEU A 5 23.32 12.81 23.63
N ALA A 6 23.22 12.00 24.67
CA ALA A 6 22.66 10.66 24.59
C ALA A 6 21.16 10.78 24.33
N MET A 7 20.73 10.51 23.09
CA MET A 7 19.31 10.41 22.77
C MET A 7 18.74 9.11 23.36
N PRO A 8 17.62 9.16 24.11
CA PRO A 8 16.98 7.95 24.59
C PRO A 8 16.47 7.14 23.40
N LEU A 9 16.85 5.86 23.36
CA LEU A 9 16.34 4.91 22.38
C LEU A 9 14.88 4.57 22.75
N GLN A 10 13.92 5.38 22.29
CA GLN A 10 12.51 5.02 22.41
C GLN A 10 12.21 3.86 21.45
N ALA A 11 11.62 2.78 22.00
CA ALA A 11 11.14 1.67 21.18
C ALA A 11 10.13 2.21 20.17
N ALA A 12 10.35 1.92 18.88
CA ALA A 12 9.42 2.31 17.84
C ALA A 12 8.03 1.72 18.17
N PRO A 13 6.94 2.50 18.03
CA PRO A 13 5.60 1.99 18.22
C PRO A 13 5.41 0.77 17.31
N LYS A 14 4.82 -0.29 17.86
CA LYS A 14 4.58 -1.52 17.12
C LYS A 14 3.63 -1.21 15.97
N ASP A 15 4.03 -1.53 14.73
CA ASP A 15 3.20 -1.31 13.56
C ASP A 15 1.82 -1.94 13.74
N PRO A 16 0.74 -1.29 13.25
CA PRO A 16 -0.59 -1.87 13.27
C PRO A 16 -0.62 -3.24 12.57
N PRO A 17 -1.54 -4.13 12.96
CA PRO A 17 -1.78 -5.35 12.20
C PRO A 17 -2.13 -5.01 10.75
N TYR A 18 -1.76 -5.88 9.81
CA TYR A 18 -2.14 -5.70 8.42
C TYR A 18 -3.67 -5.81 8.29
N PRO A 19 -4.34 -5.01 7.43
CA PRO A 19 -5.78 -5.11 7.23
C PRO A 19 -6.21 -6.53 6.87
N THR A 20 -7.25 -7.01 7.54
CA THR A 20 -7.80 -8.33 7.29
C THR A 20 -8.42 -8.41 5.90
N LEU A 21 -8.54 -9.63 5.37
CA LEU A 21 -9.22 -9.84 4.09
C LEU A 21 -10.68 -9.37 4.14
N ASP A 22 -11.34 -9.50 5.30
CA ASP A 22 -12.73 -9.08 5.49
C ASP A 22 -12.88 -7.56 5.42
N GLU A 23 -11.98 -6.79 6.07
CA GLU A 23 -11.95 -5.32 5.95
C GLU A 23 -11.73 -4.88 4.50
N LEU A 24 -10.79 -5.52 3.80
CA LEU A 24 -10.55 -5.23 2.37
C LEU A 24 -11.75 -5.59 1.50
N ARG A 25 -12.45 -6.69 1.83
CA ARG A 25 -13.64 -7.11 1.11
C ARG A 25 -14.82 -6.18 1.37
N GLU A 26 -14.96 -5.66 2.59
CA GLU A 26 -15.97 -4.65 2.94
C GLU A 26 -15.75 -3.37 2.13
N LEU A 27 -14.52 -2.85 2.10
CA LEU A 27 -14.19 -1.68 1.29
C LEU A 27 -14.49 -1.90 -0.20
N GLN A 28 -14.18 -3.09 -0.72
CA GLN A 28 -14.50 -3.45 -2.11
C GLN A 28 -16.01 -3.42 -2.37
N LEU A 29 -16.82 -3.97 -1.47
CA LEU A 29 -18.29 -3.98 -1.61
C LEU A 29 -18.90 -2.58 -1.50
N LEU A 30 -18.38 -1.75 -0.59
CA LEU A 30 -18.77 -0.34 -0.48
C LEU A 30 -18.41 0.43 -1.77
N THR A 31 -17.24 0.16 -2.35
CA THR A 31 -16.80 0.74 -3.62
C THR A 31 -17.77 0.39 -4.74
N PHE A 32 -18.14 -0.88 -4.90
CA PHE A 32 -19.14 -1.30 -5.89
C PHE A 32 -20.51 -0.70 -5.64
N THR A 33 -20.88 -0.53 -4.37
CA THR A 33 -22.16 0.11 -3.98
C THR A 33 -22.17 1.58 -4.41
N CYS A 34 -21.10 2.35 -4.20
CA CYS A 34 -20.96 3.71 -4.73
C CYS A 34 -21.01 3.76 -6.27
N GLY A 35 -20.39 2.79 -6.94
CA GLY A 35 -20.48 2.66 -8.40
C GLY A 35 -21.93 2.45 -8.86
N ARG A 36 -22.67 1.54 -8.21
CA ARG A 36 -24.07 1.23 -8.56
C ARG A 36 -25.02 2.37 -8.24
N GLU A 37 -24.94 2.94 -7.04
CA GLU A 37 -25.97 3.81 -6.50
C GLU A 37 -25.70 5.29 -6.75
N ASN A 38 -24.43 5.72 -6.83
CA ASN A 38 -24.05 7.11 -7.05
C ASN A 38 -24.72 8.11 -6.08
N THR A 39 -24.94 7.69 -4.83
CA THR A 39 -25.51 8.54 -3.77
C THR A 39 -24.39 9.08 -2.89
N ALA A 40 -24.62 10.23 -2.26
CA ALA A 40 -23.68 10.78 -1.28
C ALA A 40 -23.40 9.78 -0.16
N GLU A 41 -24.42 9.08 0.33
CA GLU A 41 -24.27 8.08 1.40
C GLU A 41 -23.36 6.91 0.98
N SER A 42 -23.66 6.24 -0.15
CA SER A 42 -22.90 5.07 -0.61
C SER A 42 -21.44 5.42 -0.90
N CYS A 43 -21.20 6.59 -1.51
CA CYS A 43 -19.86 7.05 -1.86
C CYS A 43 -19.06 7.54 -0.65
N ASN A 44 -19.69 8.24 0.29
CA ASN A 44 -19.01 8.66 1.52
C ASN A 44 -18.61 7.48 2.40
N LYS A 45 -19.40 6.39 2.45
CA LYS A 45 -19.01 5.17 3.16
C LYS A 45 -17.72 4.56 2.59
N ALA A 46 -17.62 4.47 1.27
CA ALA A 46 -16.44 3.93 0.60
C ALA A 46 -15.20 4.82 0.81
N SER A 47 -15.33 6.14 0.64
CA SER A 47 -14.20 7.06 0.85
C SER A 47 -13.76 7.10 2.31
N ALA A 48 -14.70 7.20 3.26
CA ALA A 48 -14.38 7.23 4.70
C ALA A 48 -13.67 5.95 5.19
N MET A 49 -14.01 4.78 4.63
CA MET A 49 -13.30 3.54 4.94
C MET A 49 -11.91 3.47 4.28
N ALA A 50 -11.74 4.07 3.10
CA ALA A 50 -10.45 4.12 2.40
C ALA A 50 -9.44 5.08 3.06
N ASP A 51 -9.91 6.23 3.56
CA ASP A 51 -9.09 7.29 4.14
C ASP A 51 -8.02 6.80 5.15
N PRO A 52 -8.37 6.09 6.24
CA PRO A 52 -7.39 5.66 7.24
C PRO A 52 -6.38 4.62 6.70
N LEU A 53 -6.69 3.92 5.60
CA LEU A 53 -5.79 2.94 5.03
C LEU A 53 -4.63 3.58 4.24
N MET A 54 -4.76 4.83 3.80
CA MET A 54 -3.70 5.56 3.08
C MET A 54 -2.42 5.69 3.90
N ASP A 55 -2.57 5.95 5.20
CA ASP A 55 -1.47 6.16 6.14
C ASP A 55 -0.93 4.84 6.73
N HIS A 56 -1.47 3.70 6.32
CA HIS A 56 -1.10 2.41 6.88
C HIS A 56 0.36 2.05 6.51
N PRO A 57 1.28 1.86 7.47
CA PRO A 57 2.71 1.72 7.20
C PRO A 57 3.07 0.41 6.51
N ARG A 58 2.23 -0.63 6.65
CA ARG A 58 2.47 -1.96 6.09
C ARG A 58 1.90 -2.16 4.68
N LEU A 59 1.11 -1.23 4.16
CA LEU A 59 0.54 -1.37 2.81
C LEU A 59 1.58 -0.97 1.76
N GLY A 60 1.77 -1.82 0.76
CA GLY A 60 2.65 -1.53 -0.38
C GLY A 60 2.07 -0.48 -1.31
N ALA A 61 2.91 0.07 -2.20
CA ALA A 61 2.54 1.15 -3.12
C ALA A 61 1.27 0.83 -3.95
N ASN A 62 1.22 -0.31 -4.64
CA ASN A 62 0.06 -0.67 -5.47
C ASN A 62 -1.24 -0.77 -4.67
N CYS A 63 -1.18 -1.25 -3.42
CA CYS A 63 -2.36 -1.29 -2.56
C CYS A 63 -2.83 0.12 -2.21
N LYS A 64 -1.89 1.00 -1.85
CA LYS A 64 -2.17 2.42 -1.58
C LYS A 64 -2.70 3.14 -2.81
N ASP A 65 -2.23 2.82 -4.01
CA ASP A 65 -2.73 3.42 -5.25
C ASP A 65 -4.20 3.03 -5.53
N ALA A 66 -4.56 1.76 -5.29
CA ALA A 66 -5.95 1.33 -5.39
C ALA A 66 -6.83 2.01 -4.33
N ILE A 67 -6.39 2.06 -3.08
CA ILE A 67 -7.11 2.73 -1.99
C ILE A 67 -7.27 4.23 -2.28
N TRP A 68 -6.21 4.89 -2.74
CA TRP A 68 -6.24 6.29 -3.14
C TRP A 68 -7.24 6.52 -4.27
N THR A 69 -7.27 5.63 -5.27
CA THR A 69 -8.23 5.71 -6.37
C THR A 69 -9.66 5.56 -5.86
N ILE A 70 -9.93 4.63 -4.94
CA ILE A 70 -11.25 4.48 -4.30
C ILE A 70 -11.62 5.77 -3.57
N ARG A 71 -10.75 6.25 -2.69
CA ARG A 71 -10.95 7.50 -1.93
C ARG A 71 -11.28 8.69 -2.84
N GLU A 72 -10.51 8.86 -3.91
CA GLU A 72 -10.62 10.02 -4.78
C GLU A 72 -11.82 9.92 -5.74
N ARG A 73 -12.16 8.72 -6.21
CA ARG A 73 -13.21 8.49 -7.22
C ARG A 73 -14.56 8.11 -6.63
N ALA A 74 -14.63 7.62 -5.39
CA ALA A 74 -15.88 7.35 -4.68
C ALA A 74 -16.55 8.66 -4.22
N LYS A 75 -16.95 9.48 -5.20
CA LYS A 75 -17.68 10.74 -5.00
C LYS A 75 -18.96 10.69 -5.82
N PRO A 76 -20.09 11.18 -5.31
CA PRO A 76 -21.31 11.27 -6.10
C PRO A 76 -21.09 12.22 -7.30
N ALA A 77 -21.71 11.89 -8.42
CA ALA A 77 -21.75 12.73 -9.62
C ALA A 77 -23.19 13.05 -9.99
N ALA A 78 -23.40 14.12 -10.77
CA ALA A 78 -24.74 14.47 -11.25
C ALA A 78 -25.39 13.35 -12.08
N THR A 79 -24.58 12.60 -12.84
CA THR A 79 -25.02 11.47 -13.67
C THR A 79 -24.15 10.25 -13.42
N ASN A 80 -24.76 9.07 -13.27
CA ASN A 80 -24.02 7.82 -13.09
C ASN A 80 -23.56 7.23 -14.43
N SER A 81 -22.63 7.91 -15.11
CA SER A 81 -22.12 7.47 -16.42
C SER A 81 -21.39 6.13 -16.35
N TYR A 82 -21.34 5.42 -17.48
CA TYR A 82 -20.58 4.18 -17.60
C TYR A 82 -19.10 4.38 -17.23
N GLU A 83 -18.47 5.42 -17.76
CA GLU A 83 -17.06 5.75 -17.47
C GLU A 83 -16.79 5.95 -15.98
N ARG A 84 -17.69 6.66 -15.28
CA ARG A 84 -17.61 6.82 -13.82
C ARG A 84 -17.71 5.48 -13.12
N ARG A 85 -18.75 4.70 -13.44
CA ARG A 85 -19.01 3.39 -12.84
C ARG A 85 -17.82 2.46 -13.02
N GLU A 86 -17.29 2.36 -14.23
CA GLU A 86 -16.18 1.47 -14.53
C GLU A 86 -14.89 1.90 -13.85
N THR A 87 -14.63 3.21 -13.74
CA THR A 87 -13.46 3.69 -13.00
C THR A 87 -13.52 3.25 -11.52
N ILE A 88 -14.68 3.39 -10.88
CA ILE A 88 -14.89 2.99 -9.49
C ILE A 88 -14.83 1.46 -9.35
N ASN A 89 -15.50 0.74 -10.25
CA ASN A 89 -15.52 -0.72 -10.24
C ASN A 89 -14.12 -1.31 -10.43
N ARG A 90 -13.31 -0.74 -11.33
CA ARG A 90 -11.93 -1.20 -11.53
C ARG A 90 -11.09 -1.02 -10.27
N ALA A 91 -11.21 0.12 -9.60
CA ALA A 91 -10.54 0.35 -8.31
C ALA A 91 -10.95 -0.68 -7.26
N GLY A 92 -12.25 -1.02 -7.19
CA GLY A 92 -12.75 -2.10 -6.34
C GLY A 92 -12.20 -3.47 -6.71
N GLN A 93 -12.12 -3.81 -8.00
CA GLN A 93 -11.55 -5.09 -8.48
C GLN A 93 -10.07 -5.24 -8.14
N ASP A 94 -9.31 -4.15 -8.25
CA ASP A 94 -7.87 -4.11 -8.01
C ASP A 94 -7.49 -4.20 -6.52
N LEU A 95 -8.41 -3.82 -5.62
CA LEU A 95 -8.15 -3.72 -4.18
C LEU A 95 -7.58 -5.02 -3.57
N ILE A 96 -8.30 -6.15 -3.67
CA ILE A 96 -7.86 -7.40 -3.05
C ILE A 96 -6.57 -7.94 -3.70
N PRO A 97 -6.43 -8.01 -5.03
CA PRO A 97 -5.19 -8.44 -5.67
C PRO A 97 -3.95 -7.64 -5.22
N PHE A 98 -4.09 -6.33 -5.00
CA PHE A 98 -2.97 -5.47 -4.62
C PHE A 98 -2.74 -5.41 -3.10
N CYS A 99 -3.80 -5.54 -2.31
CA CYS A 99 -3.76 -5.45 -0.85
C CYS A 99 -3.77 -6.80 -0.14
N LYS A 100 -3.91 -7.94 -0.81
CA LYS A 100 -3.64 -9.21 -0.13
C LYS A 100 -2.17 -9.26 0.22
N LEU A 101 -1.86 -9.58 1.47
CA LEU A 101 -0.48 -9.76 1.92
C LEU A 101 0.18 -10.82 1.04
N GLN A 102 0.96 -10.39 0.06
CA GLN A 102 1.95 -11.27 -0.54
C GLN A 102 2.94 -11.52 0.60
N ASN A 103 3.14 -12.77 1.01
CA ASN A 103 4.25 -13.18 1.89
C ASN A 103 5.61 -12.93 1.20
N ARG A 104 5.84 -11.73 0.63
CA ARG A 104 7.18 -11.24 0.40
C ARG A 104 7.74 -11.03 1.79
N THR A 105 8.53 -12.03 2.21
CA THR A 105 9.57 -11.84 3.20
C THR A 105 10.18 -10.49 2.92
N VAL A 106 9.91 -9.53 3.81
CA VAL A 106 10.65 -8.28 3.83
C VAL A 106 12.05 -8.73 4.18
N VAL A 107 12.88 -8.98 3.15
CA VAL A 107 14.31 -9.17 3.38
C VAL A 107 14.72 -7.88 4.05
N PRO A 108 15.17 -7.92 5.32
CA PRO A 108 15.54 -6.71 6.02
C PRO A 108 16.58 -6.02 5.15
N SER A 109 16.35 -4.74 4.85
CA SER A 109 17.24 -3.94 4.01
C SER A 109 18.65 -4.08 4.58
N LYS A 110 19.47 -4.92 3.94
CA LYS A 110 20.88 -5.05 4.31
C LYS A 110 21.47 -3.68 4.05
N LYS A 111 21.92 -3.03 5.12
CA LYS A 111 22.81 -1.87 5.05
C LYS A 111 23.83 -2.13 3.94
N GLU A 112 23.95 -1.18 3.05
CA GLU A 112 24.89 -1.18 1.94
C GLU A 112 26.31 -1.46 2.47
N GLU A 113 26.79 -2.70 2.31
CA GLU A 113 28.21 -2.98 2.42
C GLU A 113 28.84 -2.76 1.04
N LYS A 114 29.70 -1.75 1.00
CA LYS A 114 30.61 -1.37 -0.10
C LYS A 114 31.15 -2.60 -0.84
N PRO A 115 31.26 -2.58 -2.18
CA PRO A 115 31.91 -3.67 -2.92
C PRO A 115 33.36 -3.85 -2.48
N LYS A 116 33.69 -5.04 -1.94
CA LYS A 116 35.09 -5.45 -1.73
C LYS A 116 35.72 -5.76 -3.07
N GLU A 117 36.72 -4.96 -3.40
CA GLU A 117 37.74 -5.17 -4.43
C GLU A 117 38.26 -6.62 -4.41
N LYS A 118 38.05 -7.38 -5.49
CA LYS A 118 38.64 -8.71 -5.66
C LYS A 118 40.08 -8.55 -6.17
N LYS A 119 41.05 -8.63 -5.26
CA LYS A 119 42.46 -8.83 -5.60
C LYS A 119 42.73 -10.33 -5.85
N GLY A 120 43.08 -10.64 -7.10
CA GLY A 120 44.21 -11.51 -7.45
C GLY A 120 44.06 -13.05 -7.42
N PHE A 121 44.93 -13.65 -8.24
CA PHE A 121 45.32 -15.07 -8.42
C PHE A 121 44.48 -15.91 -9.40
N GLY A 122 45.04 -16.58 -10.40
CA GLY A 122 46.45 -16.84 -10.69
C GLY A 122 46.71 -17.43 -12.08
N LEU A 123 47.99 -17.42 -12.43
CA LEU A 123 48.61 -17.99 -13.63
C LEU A 123 48.41 -19.51 -13.71
N ILE A 124 48.12 -20.02 -14.90
CA ILE A 124 48.69 -21.29 -15.40
C ILE A 124 48.87 -21.21 -16.91
N GLN A 125 49.99 -21.78 -17.33
CA GLN A 125 50.71 -21.65 -18.59
C GLN A 125 50.56 -22.97 -19.36
N GLY A 126 50.37 -22.87 -20.68
CA GLY A 126 50.85 -23.80 -21.71
C GLY A 126 50.39 -25.26 -21.70
N SER A 127 49.79 -25.69 -22.82
CA SER A 127 50.13 -26.91 -23.57
C SER A 127 49.70 -26.73 -25.01
#